data_AF-A0AA39K1D6-F1
#
_entry.id   AF-A0AA39K1D6-F1
#
_cell.length_a   1.000
_cell.length_b   1.000
_cell.length_c   1.000
_cell.angle_alpha   90.00
_cell.angle_beta   90.00
_cell.angle_gamma   90.00
#
_symmetry.space_group_name_H-M   'P 1'
#
loop_
_entity.id
_entity.type
_entity.pdbx_description
1 polymer ?
#
loop_
_entity_poly.entity_id
_entity_poly.type
_entity_poly.pdbx_seq_one_letter_code
_entity_poly.pdbx_strand_id
1 'polypeptide(L)'
;MLSKLFAIAAVSAIIGVYADVVPTVPGPGDSYDEGASCVITWTGDKSSTAWKDMAIELMSGSNTAMVHITTVATGQDGTVDGTFNYTCPNVTPNSAIYFYQFTAPASPNTTWVTRFTIAAADGSSTSPANSLQPDGSAIPWGVGALVDPSLAVAAPNFSSNSSSLTTTASVAASSAIATMTKVQTTTKATTLETSDTTSASAEEASASSSSSNTAKTGNGAVGLDARAWQALMAMGVSSVVFAFFL
;
A
#
# COMPACT_ATOMS: atom_id res chain seq x y z
N MET A 1 -42.22 -64.58 14.01
CA MET A 1 -41.72 -64.25 12.66
C MET A 1 -41.91 -62.76 12.41
N LEU A 2 -40.99 -62.14 11.66
CA LEU A 2 -40.89 -60.72 11.28
C LEU A 2 -40.18 -59.78 12.29
N SER A 3 -38.86 -59.92 12.32
CA SER A 3 -37.94 -58.82 12.60
C SER A 3 -37.83 -57.97 11.31
N LYS A 4 -38.22 -56.69 11.37
CA LYS A 4 -37.99 -55.73 10.27
C LYS A 4 -36.78 -54.88 10.63
N LEU A 5 -35.64 -55.17 10.00
CA LEU A 5 -34.47 -54.29 10.03
C LEU A 5 -34.83 -52.98 9.31
N PHE A 6 -34.80 -51.87 10.05
CA PHE A 6 -34.68 -50.52 9.49
C PHE A 6 -33.19 -50.22 9.34
N ALA A 7 -32.68 -50.24 8.12
CA ALA A 7 -31.35 -49.72 7.79
C ALA A 7 -31.46 -48.21 7.54
N ILE A 8 -31.02 -47.40 8.50
CA ILE A 8 -30.87 -45.95 8.33
C ILE A 8 -29.50 -45.71 7.71
N ALA A 9 -29.46 -45.43 6.41
CA ALA A 9 -28.26 -44.95 5.74
C ALA A 9 -28.08 -43.45 6.05
N ALA A 10 -27.19 -43.14 6.99
CA ALA A 10 -26.77 -41.77 7.26
C ALA A 10 -25.83 -41.31 6.13
N VAL A 11 -26.37 -40.56 5.16
CA VAL A 11 -25.57 -39.82 4.18
C VAL A 11 -24.97 -38.63 4.93
N SER A 12 -23.75 -38.80 5.44
CA SER A 12 -22.97 -37.70 6.00
C SER A 12 -22.49 -36.84 4.84
N ALA A 13 -23.23 -35.77 4.55
CA ALA A 13 -22.79 -34.74 3.62
C ALA A 13 -21.54 -34.07 4.22
N ILE A 14 -20.37 -34.37 3.67
CA ILE A 14 -19.15 -33.62 3.98
C ILE A 14 -19.35 -32.24 3.37
N ILE A 15 -19.81 -31.29 4.19
CA ILE A 15 -19.80 -29.88 3.83
C ILE A 15 -18.32 -29.49 3.84
N GLY A 16 -17.68 -29.56 2.67
CA GLY A 16 -16.31 -29.10 2.50
C GLY A 16 -16.28 -27.61 2.78
N VAL A 17 -15.78 -27.23 3.96
CA VAL A 17 -15.35 -25.85 4.20
C VAL A 17 -14.12 -25.69 3.32
N TYR A 18 -14.26 -24.97 2.20
CA TYR A 18 -13.09 -24.47 1.46
C TYR A 18 -12.33 -23.59 2.45
N ALA A 19 -11.20 -24.07 2.96
CA ALA A 19 -10.24 -23.16 3.59
C ALA A 19 -9.52 -22.44 2.44
N ASP A 20 -9.33 -21.14 2.56
CA ASP A 20 -8.43 -20.39 1.68
C ASP A 20 -7.12 -20.12 2.41
N VAL A 21 -6.10 -19.71 1.66
CA VAL A 21 -4.87 -19.20 2.27
C VAL A 21 -5.20 -18.04 3.22
N VAL A 22 -4.57 -18.01 4.39
CA VAL A 22 -4.80 -16.96 5.40
C VAL A 22 -3.54 -16.12 5.52
N PRO A 23 -3.50 -14.92 4.92
CA PRO A 23 -2.43 -13.96 5.15
C PRO A 23 -2.38 -13.55 6.63
N THR A 24 -1.18 -13.42 7.20
CA THR A 24 -0.98 -13.21 8.64
C THR A 24 -0.10 -12.00 8.96
N VAL A 25 0.91 -11.73 8.14
CA VAL A 25 1.80 -10.56 8.28
C VAL A 25 1.94 -9.90 6.91
N PRO A 26 1.91 -8.56 6.81
CA PRO A 26 1.77 -7.59 7.90
C PRO A 26 0.40 -7.56 8.61
N GLY A 27 0.40 -7.21 9.89
CA GLY A 27 -0.79 -6.95 10.70
C GLY A 27 -1.10 -5.45 10.86
N PRO A 28 -2.20 -5.10 11.54
CA PRO A 28 -2.56 -3.70 11.78
C PRO A 28 -1.52 -3.01 12.67
N GLY A 29 -1.03 -1.86 12.22
CA GLY A 29 -0.03 -1.08 12.97
C GLY A 29 1.42 -1.49 12.70
N ASP A 30 1.66 -2.55 11.92
CA ASP A 30 2.99 -2.84 11.41
C ASP A 30 3.47 -1.70 10.51
N SER A 31 4.76 -1.40 10.60
CA SER A 31 5.42 -0.37 9.81
C SER A 31 6.76 -0.90 9.30
N TYR A 32 7.00 -0.71 8.01
CA TYR A 32 8.27 -1.01 7.38
C TYR A 32 8.79 0.22 6.67
N ASP A 33 10.07 0.52 6.84
CA ASP A 33 10.71 1.63 6.16
C ASP A 33 11.01 1.25 4.71
N GLU A 34 10.94 2.22 3.80
CA GLU A 34 11.36 2.05 2.41
C GLU A 34 12.78 1.47 2.30
N GLY A 35 12.97 0.54 1.37
CA GLY A 35 14.24 -0.15 1.18
C GLY A 35 14.54 -1.24 2.22
N ALA A 36 13.79 -1.31 3.33
CA ALA A 36 13.89 -2.41 4.28
C ALA A 36 13.19 -3.69 3.77
N SER A 37 13.25 -4.76 4.57
CA SER A 37 12.56 -6.02 4.26
C SER A 37 11.13 -6.00 4.79
N CYS A 38 10.16 -5.88 3.89
CA CYS A 38 8.75 -6.12 4.13
C CYS A 38 8.52 -7.64 4.23
N VAL A 39 8.30 -8.13 5.45
CA VAL A 39 8.03 -9.55 5.71
C VAL A 39 6.57 -9.83 5.42
N ILE A 40 6.32 -10.91 4.67
CA ILE A 40 4.98 -11.37 4.31
C ILE A 40 4.84 -12.82 4.75
N THR A 41 3.81 -13.15 5.52
CA THR A 41 3.57 -14.53 5.97
C THR A 41 2.13 -14.95 5.79
N TRP A 42 1.91 -16.24 5.60
CA TRP A 42 0.58 -16.83 5.49
C TRP A 42 0.52 -18.23 6.10
N THR A 43 -0.68 -18.60 6.55
CA THR A 43 -1.03 -20.00 6.83
C THR A 43 -1.61 -20.60 5.55
N GLY A 44 -1.05 -21.72 5.11
CA GLY A 44 -1.44 -22.36 3.87
C GLY A 44 -2.78 -23.08 3.95
N ASP A 45 -3.50 -23.09 2.84
CA ASP A 45 -4.69 -23.92 2.67
C ASP A 45 -4.29 -25.38 2.41
N LYS A 46 -4.35 -26.19 3.47
CA LYS A 46 -4.03 -27.62 3.41
C LYS A 46 -5.19 -28.46 2.85
N SER A 47 -6.35 -27.85 2.58
CA SER A 47 -7.57 -28.53 2.15
C SER A 47 -7.76 -28.58 0.63
N SER A 48 -7.09 -27.69 -0.11
CA SER A 48 -7.17 -27.63 -1.57
C SER A 48 -5.80 -27.50 -2.23
N THR A 49 -5.79 -27.65 -3.56
CA THR A 49 -4.63 -27.34 -4.41
C THR A 49 -4.81 -26.01 -5.17
N ALA A 50 -5.89 -25.27 -4.91
CA ALA A 50 -6.26 -24.06 -5.66
C ALA A 50 -5.20 -22.96 -5.52
N TRP A 51 -4.48 -22.96 -4.41
CA TRP A 51 -3.47 -21.96 -4.03
C TRP A 51 -2.02 -22.36 -4.38
N LYS A 52 -1.81 -23.40 -5.20
CA LYS A 52 -0.45 -23.88 -5.57
C LYS A 52 0.38 -22.87 -6.38
N ASP A 53 -0.28 -21.98 -7.11
CA ASP A 53 0.35 -20.94 -7.94
C ASP A 53 -0.18 -19.56 -7.53
N MET A 54 0.13 -19.18 -6.30
CA MET A 54 -0.34 -17.96 -5.68
C MET A 54 0.53 -16.76 -6.07
N ALA A 55 -0.11 -15.61 -6.32
CA ALA A 55 0.54 -14.32 -6.41
C ALA A 55 0.26 -13.48 -5.17
N ILE A 56 1.19 -12.57 -4.89
CA ILE A 56 1.09 -11.57 -3.84
C ILE A 56 1.23 -10.21 -4.51
N GLU A 57 0.26 -9.34 -4.28
CA GLU A 57 0.13 -8.04 -4.93
C GLU A 57 0.10 -6.94 -3.87
N LEU A 58 0.89 -5.89 -4.04
CA LEU A 58 0.79 -4.69 -3.20
C LEU A 58 -0.36 -3.81 -3.71
N MET A 59 -1.26 -3.46 -2.80
CA MET A 59 -2.48 -2.72 -3.08
C MET A 59 -2.60 -1.49 -2.17
N SER A 60 -3.45 -0.55 -2.56
CA SER A 60 -3.93 0.56 -1.74
C SER A 60 -5.41 0.85 -2.03
N GLY A 61 -5.96 1.95 -1.55
CA GLY A 61 -7.34 2.37 -1.84
C GLY A 61 -8.36 1.94 -0.78
N SER A 62 -9.63 2.18 -1.07
CA SER A 62 -10.75 1.82 -0.20
C SER A 62 -11.08 0.32 -0.33
N ASN A 63 -11.93 -0.20 0.56
CA ASN A 63 -12.35 -1.61 0.50
C ASN A 63 -13.20 -1.91 -0.75
N THR A 64 -13.82 -0.90 -1.36
CA THR A 64 -14.68 -1.02 -2.54
C THR A 64 -13.99 -0.61 -3.84
N ALA A 65 -12.84 0.07 -3.75
CA ALA A 65 -12.07 0.54 -4.88
C ALA A 65 -10.57 0.39 -4.56
N MET A 66 -10.14 -0.87 -4.53
CA MET A 66 -8.74 -1.22 -4.33
C MET A 66 -7.95 -0.89 -5.59
N VAL A 67 -6.75 -0.33 -5.40
CA VAL A 67 -5.85 0.09 -6.48
C VAL A 67 -4.60 -0.77 -6.42
N HIS A 68 -4.33 -1.49 -7.51
CA HIS A 68 -3.10 -2.25 -7.68
C HIS A 68 -1.90 -1.31 -7.82
N ILE A 69 -0.83 -1.62 -7.09
CA ILE A 69 0.42 -0.86 -7.12
C ILE A 69 1.48 -1.62 -7.90
N THR A 70 1.74 -2.87 -7.49
CA THR A 70 2.73 -3.74 -8.13
C THR A 70 2.54 -5.18 -7.68
N THR A 71 2.88 -6.13 -8.54
CA THR A 71 2.97 -7.54 -8.17
C THR A 71 4.30 -7.80 -7.46
N VAL A 72 4.22 -8.32 -6.24
CA VAL A 72 5.36 -8.55 -5.34
C VAL A 72 6.00 -9.91 -5.58
N ALA A 73 5.16 -10.93 -5.75
CA ALA A 73 5.60 -12.30 -6.01
C ALA A 73 4.56 -13.05 -6.83
N THR A 74 5.02 -14.04 -7.59
CA THR A 74 4.19 -15.05 -8.27
C THR A 74 4.76 -16.44 -8.00
N GLY A 75 4.00 -17.51 -8.30
CA GLY A 75 4.48 -18.89 -8.13
C GLY A 75 4.68 -19.31 -6.67
N GLN A 76 4.03 -18.64 -5.72
CA GLN A 76 4.11 -19.03 -4.30
C GLN A 76 3.18 -20.23 -4.04
N ASP A 77 3.61 -21.16 -3.18
CA ASP A 77 2.76 -22.28 -2.77
C ASP A 77 1.93 -21.89 -1.53
N GLY A 78 0.70 -21.44 -1.78
CA GLY A 78 -0.27 -21.09 -0.74
C GLY A 78 -0.96 -22.29 -0.08
N THR A 79 -0.60 -23.53 -0.43
CA THR A 79 -1.13 -24.74 0.25
C THR A 79 -0.32 -25.16 1.47
N VAL A 80 0.83 -24.52 1.67
CA VAL A 80 1.71 -24.69 2.83
C VAL A 80 1.92 -23.34 3.50
N ASP A 81 2.27 -23.38 4.79
CA ASP A 81 2.61 -22.17 5.52
C ASP A 81 3.89 -21.57 4.93
N GLY A 82 3.92 -20.25 4.78
CA GLY A 82 4.98 -19.62 4.00
C GLY A 82 5.39 -18.25 4.51
N THR A 83 6.56 -17.82 4.05
CA THR A 83 7.16 -16.53 4.34
C THR A 83 7.87 -16.03 3.09
N PHE A 84 7.65 -14.77 2.74
CA PHE A 84 8.31 -14.09 1.64
C PHE A 84 8.87 -12.75 2.13
N ASN A 85 10.08 -12.41 1.71
CA ASN A 85 10.71 -11.14 2.03
C ASN A 85 10.76 -10.29 0.76
N TYR A 86 10.10 -9.14 0.81
CA TYR A 86 10.08 -8.18 -0.27
C TYR A 86 10.84 -6.92 0.15
N THR A 87 11.62 -6.33 -0.73
CA THR A 87 12.18 -4.99 -0.45
C THR A 87 11.04 -3.98 -0.52
N CYS A 88 10.78 -3.27 0.58
CA CYS A 88 9.72 -2.27 0.63
C CYS A 88 9.98 -1.20 -0.44
N PRO A 89 9.04 -0.98 -1.38
CA PRO A 89 9.26 -0.07 -2.49
C PRO A 89 9.17 1.37 -2.01
N ASN A 90 9.77 2.28 -2.77
CA ASN A 90 9.56 3.70 -2.57
C ASN A 90 8.16 4.11 -3.07
N VAL A 91 7.34 4.65 -2.16
CA VAL A 91 5.93 4.90 -2.38
C VAL A 91 5.53 6.32 -2.01
N THR A 92 4.44 6.79 -2.61
CA THR A 92 3.83 8.06 -2.25
C THR A 92 2.31 7.90 -2.07
N PRO A 93 1.73 8.35 -0.94
CA PRO A 93 2.39 8.84 0.27
C PRO A 93 2.90 7.69 1.16
N ASN A 94 3.98 7.91 1.93
CA ASN A 94 4.33 7.01 3.04
C ASN A 94 3.24 7.07 4.11
N SER A 95 2.44 6.01 4.24
CA SER A 95 1.23 6.03 5.08
C SER A 95 0.72 4.61 5.39
N ALA A 96 -0.15 4.51 6.40
CA ALA A 96 -0.84 3.28 6.82
C ALA A 96 -2.01 2.92 5.88
N ILE A 97 -1.74 2.78 4.58
CA ILE A 97 -2.77 2.60 3.53
C ILE A 97 -2.54 1.37 2.66
N TYR A 98 -1.40 0.70 2.82
CA TYR A 98 -0.96 -0.39 1.97
C TYR A 98 -1.40 -1.73 2.52
N PHE A 99 -1.70 -2.68 1.65
CA PHE A 99 -2.01 -4.05 2.04
C PHE A 99 -1.59 -4.99 0.93
N TYR A 100 -1.27 -6.23 1.29
CA TYR A 100 -1.05 -7.30 0.33
C TYR A 100 -2.34 -8.04 0.04
N GLN A 101 -2.59 -8.25 -1.24
CA GLN A 101 -3.63 -9.11 -1.77
C GLN A 101 -3.01 -10.41 -2.27
N PHE A 102 -3.70 -11.52 -2.04
CA PHE A 102 -3.30 -12.86 -2.39
C PHE A 102 -4.33 -13.41 -3.37
N THR A 103 -3.87 -13.86 -4.53
CA THR A 103 -4.71 -14.40 -5.61
C THR A 103 -4.09 -15.68 -6.15
N ALA A 104 -4.92 -16.57 -6.72
CA ALA A 104 -4.44 -17.77 -7.39
C ALA A 104 -5.38 -18.11 -8.56
N PRO A 105 -4.85 -18.67 -9.67
CA PRO A 105 -5.63 -18.91 -10.89
C PRO A 105 -6.73 -19.96 -10.71
N ALA A 106 -6.54 -20.90 -9.77
CA ALA A 106 -7.49 -21.97 -9.50
C ALA A 106 -8.40 -21.68 -8.29
N SER A 107 -8.26 -20.52 -7.64
CA SER A 107 -9.14 -20.09 -6.55
C SER A 107 -10.12 -19.01 -7.05
N PRO A 108 -11.43 -19.12 -6.74
CA PRO A 108 -12.37 -18.05 -7.01
C PRO A 108 -12.25 -16.90 -6.00
N ASN A 109 -11.49 -17.11 -4.91
CA ASN A 109 -11.41 -16.20 -3.78
C ASN A 109 -10.12 -15.40 -3.79
N THR A 110 -10.22 -14.17 -3.30
CA THR A 110 -9.10 -13.29 -3.04
C THR A 110 -9.02 -13.08 -1.54
N THR A 111 -7.83 -13.18 -0.98
CA THR A 111 -7.58 -12.88 0.45
C THR A 111 -6.57 -11.75 0.58
N TRP A 112 -6.50 -11.11 1.75
CA TRP A 112 -5.62 -9.98 1.96
C TRP A 112 -5.19 -9.87 3.41
N VAL A 113 -4.05 -9.21 3.63
CA VAL A 113 -3.69 -8.72 4.96
C VAL A 113 -4.45 -7.43 5.28
N THR A 114 -4.46 -7.07 6.56
CA THR A 114 -4.90 -5.73 6.97
C THR A 114 -3.91 -4.65 6.51
N ARG A 115 -4.36 -3.39 6.51
CA ARG A 115 -3.49 -2.27 6.14
C ARG A 115 -2.31 -2.12 7.09
N PHE A 116 -1.14 -1.83 6.52
CA PHE A 116 0.12 -1.56 7.20
C PHE A 116 0.76 -0.28 6.65
N THR A 117 1.83 0.17 7.31
CA THR A 117 2.56 1.39 6.95
C THR A 117 3.80 1.04 6.14
N ILE A 118 3.96 1.70 5.00
CA ILE A 118 5.28 1.85 4.36
C ILE A 118 5.75 3.27 4.72
N ALA A 119 6.67 3.36 5.66
CA ALA A 119 7.25 4.62 6.13
C ALA A 119 8.41 5.02 5.20
N ALA A 120 8.74 6.31 5.16
CA ALA A 120 9.91 6.79 4.44
C ALA A 120 11.19 6.16 5.03
N ALA A 121 12.32 6.26 4.32
CA ALA A 121 13.60 5.70 4.78
C ALA A 121 14.10 6.27 6.13
N ASP A 122 13.58 7.40 6.59
CA ASP A 122 13.86 7.99 7.92
C ASP A 122 12.85 7.58 9.01
N GLY A 123 11.92 6.66 8.68
CA GLY A 123 10.85 6.18 9.54
C GLY A 123 9.63 7.13 9.62
N SER A 124 9.63 8.25 8.91
CA SER A 124 8.50 9.18 8.91
C SER A 124 7.33 8.65 8.08
N SER A 125 6.11 9.02 8.49
CA SER A 125 4.90 8.71 7.75
C SER A 125 3.86 9.82 7.90
N THR A 126 2.92 9.83 6.96
CA THR A 126 1.77 10.74 6.94
C THR A 126 0.50 9.96 7.25
N SER A 127 -0.48 10.64 7.85
CA SER A 127 -1.79 10.02 8.11
C SER A 127 -2.50 9.69 6.80
N PRO A 128 -3.30 8.61 6.75
CA PRO A 128 -4.16 8.32 5.60
C PRO A 128 -5.04 9.50 5.22
N ALA A 129 -5.23 9.75 3.92
CA ALA A 129 -5.98 10.90 3.41
C ALA A 129 -7.46 10.88 3.85
N ASN A 130 -8.04 9.70 4.05
CA ASN A 130 -9.43 9.52 4.46
C ASN A 130 -9.48 8.72 5.77
N SER A 131 -10.20 9.22 6.77
CA SER A 131 -10.36 8.55 8.07
C SER A 131 -11.47 7.51 8.08
N LEU A 132 -12.43 7.60 7.16
CA LEU A 132 -13.57 6.69 7.03
C LEU A 132 -13.63 6.09 5.62
N GLN A 133 -14.12 4.85 5.52
CA GLN A 133 -14.51 4.24 4.26
C GLN A 133 -15.71 4.97 3.64
N PRO A 134 -15.94 4.84 2.33
CA PRO A 134 -17.12 5.41 1.68
C PRO A 134 -18.47 4.94 2.27
N ASP A 135 -18.49 3.76 2.90
CA ASP A 135 -19.66 3.21 3.60
C ASP A 135 -19.82 3.71 5.06
N GLY A 136 -18.90 4.57 5.53
CA GLY A 136 -18.88 5.11 6.89
C GLY A 136 -18.08 4.29 7.90
N SER A 137 -17.53 3.13 7.53
CA SER A 137 -16.71 2.32 8.42
C SER A 137 -15.44 3.06 8.85
N ALA A 138 -15.07 2.96 10.13
CA ALA A 138 -13.89 3.61 10.71
C ALA A 138 -12.58 2.89 10.35
N ILE A 139 -12.33 2.72 9.06
CA ILE A 139 -11.12 2.12 8.51
C ILE A 139 -10.46 3.17 7.61
N PRO A 140 -9.37 3.81 8.06
CA PRO A 140 -8.66 4.79 7.25
C PRO A 140 -8.14 4.19 5.93
N TRP A 141 -8.05 5.03 4.90
CA TRP A 141 -7.54 4.64 3.59
C TRP A 141 -6.98 5.84 2.82
N GLY A 142 -6.23 5.53 1.76
CA GLY A 142 -5.71 6.48 0.80
C GLY A 142 -5.31 5.74 -0.47
N VAL A 143 -5.07 6.48 -1.54
CA VAL A 143 -4.53 5.93 -2.79
C VAL A 143 -3.03 6.17 -2.77
N GLY A 144 -2.27 5.08 -2.78
CA GLY A 144 -0.83 5.11 -2.92
C GLY A 144 -0.40 4.87 -4.37
N ALA A 145 0.87 5.14 -4.66
CA ALA A 145 1.55 4.79 -5.89
C ALA A 145 3.03 4.51 -5.61
N LEU A 146 3.71 3.84 -6.55
CA LEU A 146 5.17 3.86 -6.58
C LEU A 146 5.64 5.26 -6.96
N VAL A 147 6.74 5.72 -6.37
CA VAL A 147 7.37 6.98 -6.80
C VAL A 147 7.89 6.87 -8.23
N ASP A 148 8.48 5.71 -8.59
CA ASP A 148 8.83 5.37 -9.96
C ASP A 148 7.85 4.33 -10.51
N PRO A 149 6.89 4.73 -11.37
CA PRO A 149 5.91 3.80 -11.93
C PRO A 149 6.53 2.79 -12.92
N SER A 150 7.74 3.01 -13.42
CA SER A 150 8.40 2.06 -14.32
C SER A 150 8.84 0.77 -13.63
N LEU A 151 8.91 0.78 -12.29
CA LEU A 151 9.19 -0.39 -11.46
C LEU A 151 7.95 -1.25 -11.17
N ALA A 152 6.77 -0.79 -11.59
CA ALA A 152 5.53 -1.54 -11.37
C ALA A 152 5.52 -2.82 -12.22
N VAL A 153 5.30 -3.95 -11.56
CA VAL A 153 5.01 -5.22 -12.21
C VAL A 153 3.51 -5.35 -12.33
N ALA A 154 3.00 -5.58 -13.53
CA ALA A 154 1.57 -5.69 -13.80
C ALA A 154 0.89 -6.78 -12.93
N ALA A 155 -0.39 -6.58 -12.64
CA ALA A 155 -1.23 -7.56 -11.96
C ALA A 155 -1.23 -8.91 -12.72
N PRO A 156 -1.26 -10.05 -12.01
CA PRO A 156 -1.38 -11.35 -12.65
C PRO A 156 -2.72 -11.46 -13.38
N ASN A 157 -2.70 -12.02 -14.60
CA ASN A 157 -3.90 -12.28 -15.38
C ASN A 157 -4.57 -13.59 -14.93
N PHE A 158 -4.95 -13.66 -13.67
CA PHE A 158 -5.85 -14.70 -13.18
C PHE A 158 -7.25 -14.23 -13.53
N SER A 159 -7.96 -14.98 -14.38
CA SER A 159 -9.26 -14.57 -14.89
C SER A 159 -10.29 -14.52 -13.75
N SER A 160 -10.31 -13.40 -13.03
CA SER A 160 -11.23 -13.09 -11.96
C SER A 160 -11.87 -11.74 -12.29
N ASN A 161 -12.86 -11.76 -13.18
CA ASN A 161 -13.96 -10.80 -13.37
C ASN A 161 -13.86 -9.40 -12.69
N SER A 162 -12.77 -8.66 -12.91
CA SER A 162 -12.64 -7.26 -12.46
C SER A 162 -12.55 -6.36 -13.69
N SER A 163 -13.62 -5.62 -13.91
CA SER A 163 -13.78 -4.67 -15.02
C SER A 163 -12.79 -3.51 -14.88
N SER A 164 -11.57 -3.64 -15.40
CA SER A 164 -10.65 -2.51 -15.50
C SER A 164 -11.10 -1.57 -16.62
N LEU A 165 -11.65 -0.42 -16.26
CA LEU A 165 -11.78 0.74 -17.14
C LEU A 165 -10.38 1.29 -17.40
N THR A 166 -9.80 0.98 -18.56
CA THR A 166 -8.57 1.59 -19.04
C THR A 166 -8.87 3.01 -19.52
N THR A 167 -8.61 4.03 -18.69
CA THR A 167 -8.42 5.40 -19.18
C THR A 167 -6.98 5.56 -19.66
N THR A 168 -6.77 5.33 -20.96
CA THR A 168 -5.53 5.68 -21.66
C THR A 168 -5.38 7.19 -21.71
N ALA A 169 -4.38 7.72 -20.99
CA ALA A 169 -3.94 9.10 -21.14
C ALA A 169 -3.09 9.22 -22.43
N SER A 170 -3.68 9.78 -23.48
CA SER A 170 -2.98 10.12 -24.72
C SER A 170 -2.17 11.41 -24.52
N VAL A 171 -0.85 11.30 -24.31
CA VAL A 171 0.06 12.44 -24.48
C VAL A 171 0.43 12.57 -25.96
N ALA A 172 -0.10 13.61 -26.60
CA ALA A 172 0.23 13.98 -27.96
C ALA A 172 1.66 14.54 -28.02
N ALA A 173 2.60 13.75 -28.55
CA ALA A 173 3.93 14.23 -28.94
C ALA A 173 3.85 14.77 -30.38
N SER A 174 3.75 16.10 -30.53
CA SER A 174 3.91 16.76 -31.84
C SER A 174 5.40 16.93 -32.15
N SER A 175 5.96 15.96 -32.88
CA SER A 175 7.26 16.10 -33.54
C SER A 175 7.06 16.77 -34.91
N ALA A 176 7.35 18.06 -35.01
CA ALA A 176 7.39 18.77 -36.29
C ALA A 176 8.74 18.52 -36.98
N ILE A 177 8.68 17.81 -38.11
CA ILE A 177 9.81 17.58 -39.02
C ILE A 177 9.89 18.78 -39.97
N ALA A 178 10.99 19.54 -39.91
CA ALA A 178 11.26 20.65 -40.80
C ALA A 178 11.94 20.15 -42.09
N THR A 179 11.25 20.28 -43.23
CA THR A 179 11.80 20.02 -44.57
C THR A 179 12.20 21.34 -45.22
N MET A 180 13.44 21.40 -45.69
CA MET A 180 14.02 22.55 -46.39
C MET A 180 13.44 22.71 -47.80
N THR A 181 13.02 23.94 -48.15
CA THR A 181 12.97 24.41 -49.55
C THR A 181 13.47 25.85 -49.62
N LYS A 182 14.45 26.06 -50.50
CA LYS A 182 15.21 27.28 -50.82
C LYS A 182 14.42 28.18 -51.81
N VAL A 183 14.92 29.43 -51.99
CA VAL A 183 14.69 30.43 -53.09
C VAL A 183 13.84 31.64 -52.60
N GLN A 184 14.14 32.93 -52.81
CA GLN A 184 15.27 33.74 -53.32
C GLN A 184 14.87 35.25 -53.20
N THR A 185 15.81 36.13 -52.76
CA THR A 185 15.92 37.62 -52.90
C THR A 185 14.70 38.52 -52.55
N THR A 186 14.84 39.71 -51.93
CA THR A 186 15.52 40.92 -52.48
C THR A 186 15.68 42.04 -51.41
N THR A 187 16.86 42.67 -51.40
CA THR A 187 17.21 44.11 -51.11
C THR A 187 17.00 44.83 -49.76
N LYS A 188 18.16 45.32 -49.24
CA LYS A 188 18.52 46.65 -48.67
C LYS A 188 17.78 47.14 -47.41
N ALA A 189 18.34 47.92 -46.48
CA ALA A 189 19.68 48.40 -46.07
C ALA A 189 19.46 49.31 -44.82
N THR A 190 20.54 49.76 -44.16
CA THR A 190 20.64 50.87 -43.15
C THR A 190 20.66 50.36 -41.69
N THR A 191 21.82 50.04 -41.09
CA THR A 191 22.88 50.87 -40.44
C THR A 191 22.54 51.50 -39.09
N LEU A 192 23.37 51.10 -38.10
CA LEU A 192 24.08 51.89 -37.07
C LEU A 192 23.38 52.36 -35.79
N GLU A 193 24.17 52.20 -34.71
CA GLU A 193 24.29 52.91 -33.41
C GLU A 193 23.97 52.02 -32.19
N THR A 194 24.92 51.58 -31.35
CA THR A 194 26.06 52.20 -30.61
C THR A 194 25.64 52.72 -29.22
N SER A 195 26.22 52.08 -28.19
CA SER A 195 26.61 52.62 -26.86
C SER A 195 25.49 53.10 -25.93
N ASP A 196 25.61 53.10 -24.60
CA ASP A 196 26.54 52.62 -23.57
C ASP A 196 25.83 52.92 -22.23
N THR A 197 26.51 52.62 -21.11
CA THR A 197 26.33 53.18 -19.75
C THR A 197 25.24 52.60 -18.84
N THR A 198 25.43 52.31 -17.55
CA THR A 198 26.55 51.94 -16.63
C THR A 198 25.96 51.98 -15.21
N SER A 199 26.42 51.07 -14.33
CA SER A 199 26.65 51.28 -12.88
C SER A 199 25.42 51.47 -11.95
N ALA A 200 25.41 51.07 -10.68
CA ALA A 200 26.25 50.23 -9.82
C ALA A 200 25.55 50.14 -8.43
N SER A 201 25.79 49.02 -7.72
CA SER A 201 26.06 48.86 -6.26
C SER A 201 25.11 49.47 -5.20
N ALA A 202 25.07 49.05 -3.94
CA ALA A 202 25.34 47.83 -3.17
C ALA A 202 24.93 48.17 -1.71
N GLU A 203 24.59 47.14 -0.94
CA GLU A 203 24.74 46.94 0.52
C GLU A 203 24.73 48.13 1.50
N GLU A 204 23.88 48.01 2.52
CA GLU A 204 24.22 48.45 3.87
C GLU A 204 23.86 47.37 4.89
N ALA A 205 24.88 46.92 5.61
CA ALA A 205 24.79 46.11 6.82
C ALA A 205 24.98 47.02 8.04
N SER A 206 24.35 46.69 9.16
CA SER A 206 24.77 47.16 10.48
C SER A 206 24.40 46.13 11.54
N ALA A 207 25.40 45.76 12.32
CA ALA A 207 25.39 44.70 13.31
C ALA A 207 25.48 45.27 14.75
N SER A 208 25.14 44.40 15.71
CA SER A 208 25.61 44.37 17.11
C SER A 208 24.97 45.41 18.08
N SER A 209 24.74 45.17 19.37
CA SER A 209 25.36 44.24 20.32
C SER A 209 24.53 44.06 21.62
N SER A 210 24.52 42.81 22.12
CA SER A 210 24.64 42.27 23.50
C SER A 210 24.23 43.03 24.79
N SER A 211 23.57 42.31 25.73
CA SER A 211 23.91 42.08 27.18
C SER A 211 22.64 41.61 27.95
N SER A 212 22.49 40.35 28.38
CA SER A 212 23.04 39.60 29.55
C SER A 212 22.28 39.76 30.88
N ASN A 213 21.73 38.63 31.34
CA ASN A 213 21.50 38.13 32.72
C ASN A 213 20.48 38.80 33.66
N THR A 214 19.55 38.00 34.21
CA THR A 214 19.48 37.60 35.65
C THR A 214 18.27 36.69 35.94
N ALA A 215 18.49 35.70 36.80
CA ALA A 215 17.57 34.65 37.22
C ALA A 215 16.61 35.02 38.39
N LYS A 216 15.45 34.34 38.48
CA LYS A 216 14.71 33.94 39.71
C LYS A 216 13.51 33.06 39.31
N THR A 217 13.53 31.75 39.54
CA THR A 217 12.99 31.01 40.71
C THR A 217 11.47 31.14 40.94
N GLY A 218 10.76 30.04 40.66
CA GLY A 218 9.72 29.46 41.53
C GLY A 218 8.27 29.88 41.30
N ASN A 219 7.48 28.99 40.69
CA ASN A 219 6.29 28.40 41.33
C ASN A 219 5.73 27.24 40.48
N GLY A 220 5.68 26.06 41.08
CA GLY A 220 5.15 24.85 40.46
C GLY A 220 3.63 24.86 40.38
N ALA A 221 3.13 24.51 39.20
CA ALA A 221 1.79 23.96 39.01
C ALA A 221 1.97 22.68 38.20
N VAL A 222 1.73 21.55 38.85
CA VAL A 222 1.69 20.21 38.25
C VAL A 222 0.45 20.15 37.35
N GLY A 223 0.69 20.23 36.03
CA GLY A 223 -0.30 19.95 35.00
C GLY A 223 -0.49 18.45 34.85
N LEU A 224 -1.74 18.02 34.79
CA LEU A 224 -2.20 16.64 34.70
C LEU A 224 -1.66 15.96 33.43
N ASP A 225 -0.92 14.87 33.62
CA ASP A 225 -0.53 13.92 32.58
C ASP A 225 -1.76 13.25 31.97
N ALA A 226 -2.07 13.58 30.71
CA ALA A 226 -2.99 12.85 29.87
C ALA A 226 -2.26 11.69 29.18
N ARG A 227 -1.79 10.73 29.99
CA ARG A 227 -1.34 9.40 29.52
C ARG A 227 -2.38 8.36 29.93
N ALA A 228 -3.51 8.36 29.21
CA ALA A 228 -4.61 7.43 29.40
C ALA A 228 -5.08 6.89 28.04
N TRP A 229 -4.25 6.08 27.39
CA TRP A 229 -4.70 5.12 26.37
C TRP A 229 -3.84 3.85 26.49
N GLN A 230 -4.15 3.03 27.49
CA GLN A 230 -3.83 1.61 27.48
C GLN A 230 -5.01 0.80 27.98
N ALA A 231 -5.14 -0.38 27.36
CA ALA A 231 -5.87 -1.56 27.79
C ALA A 231 -7.38 -1.62 27.48
N LEU A 232 -7.71 -2.21 26.33
CA LEU A 232 -8.88 -3.09 26.22
C LEU A 232 -8.69 -4.16 25.13
N MET A 233 -7.83 -5.14 25.42
CA MET A 233 -7.80 -6.43 24.72
C MET A 233 -7.93 -7.52 25.78
N ALA A 234 -9.15 -7.98 26.02
CA ALA A 234 -9.41 -9.18 26.79
C ALA A 234 -10.74 -9.80 26.39
N MET A 235 -10.69 -11.11 26.16
CA MET A 235 -11.78 -12.10 26.18
C MET A 235 -12.37 -12.51 24.83
N GLY A 236 -11.83 -13.59 24.28
CA GLY A 236 -12.46 -14.44 23.28
C GLY A 236 -11.94 -15.87 23.45
N VAL A 237 -12.71 -16.66 24.19
CA VAL A 237 -12.32 -17.90 24.88
C VAL A 237 -11.96 -19.05 23.94
N SER A 238 -10.86 -19.72 24.29
CA SER A 238 -10.47 -21.04 23.82
C SER A 238 -11.40 -22.10 24.43
N SER A 239 -12.03 -22.94 23.61
CA SER A 239 -12.61 -24.20 24.07
C SER A 239 -12.43 -25.28 23.02
N VAL A 240 -11.32 -26.01 23.16
CA VAL A 240 -11.16 -27.37 22.66
C VAL A 240 -12.11 -28.26 23.44
N VAL A 241 -13.12 -28.83 22.79
CA VAL A 241 -13.91 -29.93 23.35
C VAL A 241 -13.54 -31.20 22.60
N PHE A 242 -12.69 -31.98 23.24
CA PHE A 242 -12.43 -33.39 22.94
C PHE A 242 -13.51 -34.23 23.64
N ALA A 243 -14.38 -34.87 22.88
CA ALA A 243 -15.15 -36.07 23.23
C ALA A 243 -15.76 -36.57 21.90
N PHE A 244 -15.55 -37.80 21.46
CA PHE A 244 -16.22 -38.97 22.01
C PHE A 244 -15.39 -40.27 21.84
N PHE A 245 -15.38 -41.05 22.92
CA PHE A 245 -15.24 -42.51 22.91
C PHE A 245 -16.58 -43.14 22.48
N LEU A 246 -16.52 -44.05 21.51
CA LEU A 246 -17.10 -45.41 21.52
C LEU A 246 -16.84 -46.11 20.19
#